data_AF-A0A961GH92-F1
#
_entry.id   AF-A0A961GH92-F1
#
_cell.length_a   1.000
_cell.length_b   1.000
_cell.length_c   1.000
_cell.angle_alpha   90.00
_cell.angle_beta   90.00
_cell.angle_gamma   90.00
#
_symmetry.space_group_name_H-M   'P 1'
#
loop_
_entity.id
_entity.type
_entity.pdbx_description
1 polymer ?
#
loop_
_entity_poly.entity_id
_entity_poly.type
_entity_poly.pdbx_seq_one_letter_code
_entity_poly.pdbx_strand_id
1 'polypeptide(L)' 'MYCLTWYLNGDTPPVSHTLRDITPDALLDAAANADLPCDWFTDVFVYRLLYAVCYQLLSDSEAEVELGTYGTVVVERAS' A
#
# COMPACT_ATOMS: atom_id res chain seq x y z
N MET A 1 3.76 14.01 6.95
CA MET A 1 3.51 13.45 5.60
C MET A 1 3.26 11.96 5.80
N TYR A 2 2.48 11.28 4.98
CA TYR A 2 2.22 9.85 5.15
C TYR A 2 2.89 9.04 4.03
N CYS A 3 3.25 7.80 4.31
CA CYS A 3 3.86 6.86 3.37
C CYS A 3 3.06 5.56 3.32
N LEU A 4 3.04 4.95 2.16
CA LEU A 4 2.52 3.62 1.90
C LEU A 4 3.73 2.71 1.64
N THR A 5 3.90 1.68 2.47
CA THR A 5 4.98 0.71 2.38
C THR A 5 4.44 -0.68 2.10
N TRP A 6 5.01 -1.33 1.08
CA TRP A 6 4.70 -2.69 0.69
C TRP A 6 5.66 -3.66 1.37
N TYR A 7 5.13 -4.58 2.17
CA TYR A 7 5.86 -5.71 2.73
C TYR A 7 5.41 -6.97 2.02
N LEU A 8 6.18 -7.42 1.03
CA LEU A 8 5.89 -8.62 0.27
C LEU A 8 6.54 -9.83 0.91
N ASN A 9 5.89 -10.99 0.84
CA ASN A 9 6.46 -12.23 1.35
C ASN A 9 7.64 -12.67 0.47
N GLY A 10 8.81 -12.93 1.09
CA GLY A 10 10.04 -13.35 0.41
C GLY A 10 11.25 -12.50 0.82
N ASP A 11 12.30 -12.52 0.00
CA ASP A 11 13.53 -11.72 0.18
C ASP A 11 13.43 -10.32 -0.47
N THR A 12 12.24 -9.91 -0.92
CA THR A 12 12.05 -8.62 -1.60
C THR A 12 12.11 -7.49 -0.56
N PRO A 13 12.99 -6.48 -0.72
CA PRO A 13 13.04 -5.36 0.19
C PRO A 13 11.72 -4.55 0.14
N PRO A 14 11.29 -3.95 1.26
CA PRO A 14 10.07 -3.14 1.28
C PRO A 14 10.17 -1.94 0.33
N VAL A 15 9.06 -1.60 -0.32
CA VAL A 15 8.96 -0.46 -1.24
C VAL A 15 8.03 0.59 -0.65
N SER A 16 8.48 1.84 -0.55
CA SER A 16 7.71 2.94 0.08
C SER A 16 7.39 4.07 -0.90
N HIS A 17 6.18 4.61 -0.81
CA HIS A 17 5.70 5.74 -1.62
C HIS A 17 5.03 6.81 -0.74
N THR A 18 5.30 8.08 -1.06
CA THR A 18 4.70 9.23 -0.40
C THR A 18 3.24 9.41 -0.80
N LEU A 19 2.33 9.51 0.16
CA LEU A 19 0.88 9.57 -0.07
C LEU A 19 0.42 10.78 -0.89
N ARG A 20 1.20 11.87 -0.90
CA ARG A 20 0.91 13.05 -1.72
C ARG A 20 0.98 12.79 -3.22
N ASP A 21 1.73 11.76 -3.60
CA ASP A 21 2.03 11.42 -4.99
C ASP A 21 1.26 10.16 -5.45
N ILE A 22 0.32 9.65 -4.62
CA ILE A 22 -0.50 8.49 -4.98
C ILE A 22 -1.56 8.93 -6.00
N THR A 23 -1.21 8.78 -7.27
CA THR A 23 -2.14 8.68 -8.39
C THR A 23 -2.45 7.20 -8.66
N PRO A 24 -3.53 6.89 -9.41
CA PRO A 24 -3.75 5.53 -9.90
C PRO A 24 -2.53 4.98 -10.66
N ASP A 25 -1.86 5.81 -11.47
CA ASP A 25 -0.63 5.41 -12.18
C ASP A 25 0.50 5.08 -11.22
N ALA A 26 0.70 5.86 -10.14
CA ALA A 26 1.70 5.56 -9.13
C ALA A 26 1.45 4.24 -8.39
N LEU A 27 0.17 3.87 -8.20
CA LEU A 27 -0.21 2.57 -7.64
C LEU A 27 0.12 1.42 -8.59
N LEU A 28 -0.14 1.60 -9.89
CA LEU A 28 0.17 0.61 -10.91
C LEU A 28 1.68 0.50 -11.17
N ASP A 29 2.42 1.61 -11.08
CA ASP A 29 3.88 1.61 -11.17
C ASP A 29 4.51 0.94 -9.94
N ALA A 30 4.01 1.22 -8.73
CA ALA A 30 4.44 0.54 -7.51
C ALA A 30 4.18 -0.98 -7.60
N ALA A 31 3.04 -1.36 -8.17
CA ALA A 31 2.70 -2.74 -8.47
C ALA A 31 3.73 -3.40 -9.37
N ALA A 32 3.96 -2.79 -10.53
CA ALA A 32 4.85 -3.31 -11.56
C ALA A 32 6.30 -3.40 -11.06
N ASN A 33 6.78 -2.37 -10.34
CA ASN A 33 8.13 -2.34 -9.77
C ASN A 33 8.36 -3.41 -8.71
N ALA A 34 7.28 -3.87 -8.06
CA ALA A 34 7.34 -4.90 -7.04
C ALA A 34 6.99 -6.30 -7.60
N ASP A 35 6.98 -6.45 -8.94
CA ASP A 35 6.59 -7.67 -9.68
C ASP A 35 5.23 -8.23 -9.23
N LEU A 36 4.31 -7.33 -8.84
CA LEU A 36 3.01 -7.73 -8.32
C LEU A 36 2.06 -8.17 -9.45
N PRO A 37 1.42 -9.34 -9.33
CA PRO A 37 0.43 -9.80 -10.28
C PRO A 37 -0.75 -8.82 -10.40
N CYS A 38 -1.18 -8.51 -11.63
CA CYS A 38 -2.26 -7.55 -11.87
C CYS A 38 -3.61 -7.98 -11.28
N ASP A 39 -3.82 -9.29 -11.11
CA ASP A 39 -4.97 -9.89 -10.44
C ASP A 39 -5.04 -9.60 -8.94
N TRP A 40 -4.00 -9.01 -8.33
CA TRP A 40 -4.04 -8.55 -6.94
C TRP A 40 -4.73 -7.19 -6.78
N PHE A 41 -4.86 -6.41 -7.86
CA PHE A 41 -5.52 -5.10 -7.90
C PHE A 41 -7.03 -5.25 -8.05
N THR A 42 -7.61 -6.14 -7.26
CA THR A 42 -9.06 -6.35 -7.20
C THR A 42 -9.76 -5.12 -6.60
N ASP A 43 -11.06 -4.97 -6.88
CA ASP A 43 -11.90 -3.94 -6.26
C ASP A 43 -11.81 -3.98 -4.72
N VAL A 44 -11.65 -5.17 -4.13
CA VAL A 44 -11.52 -5.37 -2.68
C VAL A 44 -10.20 -4.79 -2.16
N PHE A 45 -9.10 -5.01 -2.87
CA PHE A 45 -7.81 -4.43 -2.51
C PHE A 45 -7.87 -2.90 -2.56
N VAL A 46 -8.38 -2.36 -3.67
CA VAL A 46 -8.53 -0.90 -3.84
C VAL A 46 -9.42 -0.31 -2.74
N TYR A 47 -10.55 -0.95 -2.42
CA TYR A 47 -11.43 -0.50 -1.35
C TYR A 47 -10.73 -0.50 0.02
N ARG A 48 -10.02 -1.58 0.38
CA ARG A 48 -9.30 -1.68 1.65
C ARG A 48 -8.17 -0.66 1.75
N LEU A 49 -7.47 -0.43 0.65
CA LEU A 49 -6.41 0.56 0.61
C LEU A 49 -6.96 1.97 0.79
N LEU A 50 -8.04 2.32 0.09
CA LEU A 50 -8.72 3.61 0.27
C LEU A 50 -9.24 3.79 1.70
N TYR A 51 -9.80 2.73 2.29
CA TYR A 51 -10.23 2.74 3.69
C TYR A 51 -9.05 3.00 4.63
N ALA A 52 -7.93 2.31 4.45
CA ALA A 52 -6.73 2.47 5.28
C ALA A 52 -6.15 3.88 5.19
N VAL A 53 -6.11 4.46 3.98
CA VAL A 53 -5.69 5.85 3.75
C VAL A 53 -6.62 6.83 4.46
N CYS A 54 -7.95 6.65 4.32
CA CYS A 54 -8.93 7.50 5.00
C CYS A 54 -8.84 7.39 6.52
N TYR A 55 -8.67 6.17 7.06
CA TYR A 55 -8.49 5.93 8.48
C TYR A 55 -7.27 6.69 9.01
N GLN A 56 -6.11 6.51 8.38
CA GLN A 56 -4.86 7.22 8.69
C GLN A 56 -5.03 8.75 8.73
N LEU A 57 -5.67 9.33 7.71
CA LEU A 57 -5.93 10.77 7.65
C LEU A 57 -6.81 11.26 8.80
N LEU A 58 -7.72 10.42 9.30
CA LEU A 58 -8.65 10.74 10.38
C LEU A 58 -8.07 10.46 11.78
N SER A 59 -7.18 9.47 11.92
CA SER A 59 -6.70 8.97 13.21
C SER A 59 -5.24 9.28 13.55
N ASP A 60 -4.43 9.79 12.60
CA ASP A 60 -2.98 10.03 12.77
C ASP A 60 -2.26 8.80 13.37
N SER A 61 -2.64 7.61 12.90
CA SER A 61 -2.27 6.30 13.46
C SER A 61 -2.07 5.27 12.36
N GLU A 62 -1.18 4.30 12.57
CA GLU A 62 -0.83 3.22 11.64
C GLU A 62 -2.05 2.42 11.13
N ALA A 63 -2.05 2.05 9.85
CA ALA A 63 -3.08 1.22 9.24
C ALA A 63 -2.44 0.11 8.41
N GLU A 64 -2.87 -1.12 8.63
CA GLU A 64 -2.38 -2.30 7.91
C GLU A 64 -3.47 -2.92 7.05
N VAL A 65 -3.10 -3.34 5.84
CA VAL A 65 -3.97 -4.05 4.91
C VAL A 65 -3.31 -5.37 4.53
N GLU A 66 -3.81 -6.48 5.08
CA GLU A 66 -3.33 -7.81 4.74
C GLU A 66 -3.78 -8.25 3.34
N LEU A 67 -2.82 -8.81 2.60
CA LEU A 67 -2.98 -9.46 1.29
C LEU A 67 -2.94 -10.99 1.41
N GLY A 68 -3.29 -11.56 2.58
CA GLY A 68 -3.27 -13.01 2.80
C GLY A 68 -1.86 -13.60 2.68
N THR A 69 -1.68 -14.64 1.84
CA THR A 69 -0.38 -15.34 1.67
C THR A 69 0.69 -14.52 0.95
N TYR A 70 0.39 -13.28 0.58
CA TYR A 70 1.21 -12.50 -0.33
C TYR A 70 1.97 -11.35 0.33
N GLY A 71 1.46 -10.84 1.47
CA GLY A 71 2.12 -9.79 2.23
C GLY A 71 1.13 -8.83 2.87
N THR A 72 1.63 -7.65 3.23
CA THR A 72 0.88 -6.60 3.91
C THR A 72 1.25 -5.24 3.34
N VAL A 73 0.26 -4.37 3.17
CA VAL A 73 0.48 -2.94 2.89
C VAL A 73 0.28 -2.18 4.18
N VAL A 74 1.30 -1.43 4.60
CA VAL A 74 1.23 -0.57 5.78
C VAL A 74 1.19 0.88 5.32
N VAL A 75 0.25 1.63 5.85
CA VAL A 75 0.20 3.08 5.72
C VAL A 75 0.57 3.66 7.07
N GLU A 76 1.56 4.53 7.09
CA GLU A 76 2.10 5.17 8.30
C GLU A 76 2.53 6.62 8.08
N ARG A 77 2.75 7.35 9.17
CA ARG A 77 3.30 8.71 9.11
C ARG A 77 4.79 8.63 8.78
N ALA A 78 5.20 9.33 7.73
CA ALA A 78 6.60 9.49 7.37
C ALA A 78 7.36 10.14 8.54
N SER A 79 8.47 9.52 8.91
CA SER A 79 9.41 9.99 9.94
C SER A 79 10.32 11.10 9.44
#